data_AF-A0A2M6ZW43-F1
#
_entry.id   AF-A0A2M6ZW43-F1
#
_cell.length_a   1.000
_cell.length_b   1.000
_cell.length_c   1.000
_cell.angle_alpha   90.00
_cell.angle_beta   90.00
_cell.angle_gamma   90.00
#
_symmetry.space_group_name_H-M   'P 1'
#
loop_
_entity.id
_entity.type
_entity.pdbx_description
1 polymer ?
#
loop_
_entity_poly.entity_id
_entity_poly.type
_entity_poly.pdbx_seq_one_letter_code
_entity_poly.pdbx_strand_id
1 'polypeptide(L)' 'MKERVTLNKKEQKRLMVLNQIERGVMTAREAAEVLGLSLRHIRRILAAYRKEGAQALAHGNWGRKPC' A
#
# COMPACT_ATOMS: atom_id res chain seq x y z
N MET A 1 -19.35 -3.08 -12.15
CA MET A 1 -19.24 -1.68 -11.70
C MET A 1 -17.80 -1.47 -11.23
N LYS A 2 -16.94 -0.79 -12.00
CA LYS A 2 -15.54 -0.56 -11.58
C LYS A 2 -15.56 0.60 -10.58
N GLU A 3 -15.46 0.29 -9.29
CA GLU A 3 -15.32 1.30 -8.24
C GLU A 3 -14.18 2.25 -8.61
N ARG A 4 -14.53 3.51 -8.87
CA ARG A 4 -13.54 4.57 -9.07
C ARG A 4 -12.95 4.90 -7.72
N VAL A 5 -11.88 4.20 -7.36
CA VAL A 5 -11.12 4.55 -6.16
C VAL A 5 -10.43 5.89 -6.43
N THR A 6 -10.92 6.95 -5.80
CA THR A 6 -10.34 8.30 -5.91
C THR A 6 -9.05 8.35 -5.09
N LEU A 7 -7.99 7.77 -5.64
CA LEU A 7 -6.68 7.71 -5.01
C LEU A 7 -5.95 9.03 -5.18
N ASN A 8 -5.48 9.62 -4.08
CA ASN A 8 -4.53 10.73 -4.11
C ASN A 8 -3.20 10.27 -4.75
N LYS A 9 -2.39 11.18 -5.29
CA LYS A 9 -1.09 10.86 -5.93
C LYS A 9 -0.18 10.01 -5.04
N LYS A 10 -0.22 10.23 -3.72
CA LYS A 10 0.52 9.43 -2.73
C LYS A 10 0.00 8.00 -2.61
N GLU A 11 -1.31 7.79 -2.69
CA GLU A 11 -1.96 6.49 -2.59
C GLU A 11 -1.76 5.70 -3.88
N GLN A 12 -1.83 6.36 -5.05
CA GLN A 12 -1.47 5.76 -6.35
C GLN A 12 -0.02 5.25 -6.36
N LYS A 13 0.93 6.09 -5.91
CA LYS A 13 2.35 5.70 -5.89
C LYS A 13 2.59 4.48 -5.01
N ARG A 14 1.90 4.40 -3.87
CA ARG A 14 1.99 3.24 -2.98
C ARG A 14 1.27 2.00 -3.52
N LEU A 15 0.14 2.15 -4.22
CA LEU A 15 -0.54 1.04 -4.90
C LEU A 15 0.36 0.45 -6.01
N MET A 16 1.09 1.29 -6.74
CA MET A 16 2.09 0.85 -7.72
C MET A 16 3.20 0.02 -7.07
N VAL A 17 3.75 0.50 -5.95
CA VAL A 17 4.79 -0.20 -5.17
C VAL A 17 4.29 -1.55 -4.66
N LEU A 18 3.07 -1.61 -4.11
CA LEU A 18 2.51 -2.86 -3.61
C LEU A 18 2.25 -3.88 -4.72
N ASN A 19 1.77 -3.42 -5.88
CA ASN A 19 1.64 -4.28 -7.06
C ASN A 19 2.99 -4.83 -7.55
N GLN A 20 4.07 -4.04 -7.47
CA GLN A 20 5.41 -4.53 -7.82
C GLN A 20 5.90 -5.61 -6.85
N ILE A 21 5.55 -5.49 -5.56
CA ILE A 21 5.87 -6.52 -4.56
C ILE A 21 5.08 -7.80 -4.81
N GLU A 22 3.79 -7.71 -5.11
CA GLU A 22 2.98 -8.89 -5.45
C GLU A 22 3.48 -9.60 -6.71
N ARG A 23 3.92 -8.84 -7.71
CA ARG A 23 4.49 -9.39 -8.95
C ARG A 23 5.90 -9.96 -8.75
N GLY A 24 6.48 -9.87 -7.55
CA GLY A 24 7.85 -10.32 -7.25
C GLY A 24 8.95 -9.48 -7.91
N VAL A 25 8.59 -8.32 -8.46
CA VAL A 25 9.53 -7.39 -9.13
C VAL A 25 10.28 -6.55 -8.11
N MET A 26 9.70 -6.33 -6.93
CA MET A 26 10.28 -5.53 -5.87
C MET A 26 10.13 -6.20 -4.50
N THR A 27 11.14 -6.07 -3.66
CA THR A 27 11.12 -6.61 -2.30
C THR A 27 10.50 -5.63 -1.31
N ALA A 28 10.06 -6.13 -0.15
CA ALA A 28 9.56 -5.28 0.94
C ALA A 28 10.61 -4.29 1.49
N ARG A 29 11.91 -4.55 1.28
CA ARG A 29 12.99 -3.66 1.69
C ARG A 29 13.16 -2.50 0.71
N GLU A 30 13.16 -2.77 -0.59
CA GLU A 30 13.17 -1.72 -1.63
C GLU A 30 11.91 -0.85 -1.54
N ALA A 31 10.75 -1.46 -1.27
CA ALA A 31 9.51 -0.74 -1.01
C ALA A 31 9.62 0.23 0.19
N ALA A 32 10.34 -0.19 1.23
CA ALA A 32 10.58 0.62 2.43
C ALA A 32 11.39 1.88 2.07
N GLU A 33 12.41 1.74 1.23
CA GLU A 33 13.25 2.84 0.75
C GLU A 33 12.47 3.79 -0.18
N VAL A 34 11.75 3.23 -1.17
CA VAL A 34 10.95 4.02 -2.14
C VAL A 34 9.84 4.81 -1.45
N LEU A 35 9.22 4.24 -0.42
CA LEU A 35 8.12 4.87 0.32
C LEU A 35 8.59 5.66 1.55
N GLY A 36 9.86 5.56 1.94
CA GLY A 36 10.39 6.15 3.17
C GLY A 36 9.71 5.61 4.43
N LEU A 37 9.30 4.34 4.43
CA LEU A 37 8.58 3.70 5.54
C LEU A 37 9.43 2.60 6.15
N SER A 38 9.18 2.26 7.42
CA SER A 38 9.87 1.11 8.01
C SER A 38 9.38 -0.21 7.43
N LEU A 39 10.27 -1.21 7.39
CA LEU A 39 9.98 -2.57 6.92
C LEU A 39 8.76 -3.20 7.64
N ARG A 40 8.61 -2.93 8.94
CA ARG A 40 7.43 -3.35 9.72
C ARG A 40 6.14 -2.71 9.18
N HIS A 41 6.20 -1.43 8.81
CA HIS A 41 5.07 -0.71 8.25
C HIS A 41 4.68 -1.29 6.89
N ILE A 42 5.66 -1.54 6.01
CA ILE A 42 5.44 -2.19 4.69
C ILE A 42 4.77 -3.56 4.87
N ARG A 43 5.25 -4.39 5.81
CA ARG A 43 4.66 -5.72 6.09
C ARG A 43 3.22 -5.63 6.58
N ARG A 44 2.92 -4.70 7.50
CA ARG A 44 1.56 -4.45 7.97
C ARG A 44 0.62 -4.06 6.84
N ILE A 45 1.11 -3.19 5.96
CA ILE A 45 0.39 -2.73 4.78
C ILE A 45 0.14 -3.88 3.80
N LEU A 46 1.16 -4.69 3.51
CA LEU A 46 1.03 -5.87 2.65
C LEU A 46 0.01 -6.86 3.19
N ALA A 47 -0.04 -7.06 4.52
CA ALA A 47 -1.04 -7.92 5.13
C ALA A 47 -2.46 -7.40 4.91
N ALA A 48 -2.68 -6.09 5.07
CA ALA A 48 -3.98 -5.46 4.79
C ALA A 48 -4.33 -5.53 3.29
N TYR A 49 -3.37 -5.25 2.41
CA TYR A 49 -3.52 -5.34 0.96
C TYR A 49 -3.88 -6.76 0.48
N ARG A 50 -3.27 -7.80 1.07
CA ARG A 50 -3.64 -9.19 0.77
C ARG A 50 -5.04 -9.58 1.23
N LYS A 51 -5.55 -8.92 2.28
CA LYS A 51 -6.87 -9.21 2.86
C LYS A 51 -8.00 -8.49 2.13
N GLU A 52 -7.79 -7.21 1.78
CA GLU A 52 -8.83 -6.30 1.30
C GLU A 52 -8.51 -5.70 -0.10
N GLY A 53 -7.37 -6.06 -0.70
CA GLY A 53 -6.97 -5.59 -2.02
C GLY A 53 -6.79 -4.07 -2.11
N ALA A 54 -7.11 -3.49 -3.25
CA ALA A 54 -7.05 -2.04 -3.46
C ALA A 54 -8.00 -1.25 -2.53
N GLN A 55 -9.05 -1.88 -1.99
CA GLN A 55 -9.95 -1.27 -1.01
C GLN A 55 -9.26 -1.01 0.34
N ALA A 56 -8.24 -1.80 0.69
CA ALA A 56 -7.40 -1.59 1.88
C ALA A 56 -6.69 -0.22 1.86
N LEU A 57 -6.41 0.30 0.67
CA LEU A 57 -5.76 1.58 0.47
C LEU A 57 -6.76 2.75 0.42
N ALA A 58 -8.01 2.45 0.05
CA ALA A 58 -9.09 3.40 -0.08
C ALA A 58 -9.74 3.72 1.29
N HIS A 59 -9.81 2.75 2.19
CA HIS A 59 -10.30 2.98 3.55
C HIS A 59 -9.27 3.83 4.32
N GLY A 60 -9.67 5.05 4.67
CA GLY A 60 -8.85 6.16 5.21
C GLY A 60 -8.06 5.94 6.52
N ASN A 61 -7.81 4.69 6.93
CA ASN A 61 -6.86 4.35 7.99
C ASN A 61 -5.42 4.21 7.48
N TRP A 62 -5.18 4.34 6.17
CA TRP A 62 -3.86 4.21 5.56
C TRP A 62 -3.01 5.50 5.68
N GLY A 63 -2.75 5.91 6.92
CA GLY A 63 -1.99 7.12 7.25
C GLY A 63 -2.53 7.88 8.46
N ARG A 64 -3.70 7.51 8.98
CA ARG A 64 -4.19 8.04 10.26
C ARG A 64 -3.52 7.30 11.41
N LYS A 65 -2.97 8.06 12.36
CA LYS A 65 -2.61 7.51 13.68
C LYS A 65 -3.89 6.89 14.27
N PRO A 66 -3.83 5.67 14.82
CA PRO A 66 -4.95 5.17 15.62
C PRO A 66 -5.17 6.17 16.76
N CYS A 67 -6.43 6.58 16.95
CA CYS A 67 -6.86 7.26 18.16
C CYS A 67 -6.80 6.29 19.35
#